data_AF-A0A2T9YEL2-F1
#
_entry.id   AF-A0A2T9YEL2-F1
#
_cell.length_a   1.000
_cell.length_b   1.000
_cell.length_c   1.000
_cell.angle_alpha   90.00
_cell.angle_beta   90.00
_cell.angle_gamma   90.00
#
_symmetry.space_group_name_H-M   'P 1'
#
loop_
_entity.id
_entity.type
_entity.pdbx_description
1 polymer ?
#
loop_
_entity_poly.entity_id
_entity_poly.type
_entity_poly.pdbx_seq_one_letter_code
_entity_poly.pdbx_strand_id
1 'polypeptide(L)'
;MKSFLIFFLSICNAELTCGNNSSSWSSCGWCKVKDYDYNVWINKSSSEIFTQIPQDVCDFWISKQVGSKSYVNTLVHPDYMIKKCTYTNIDWVYGITKQYNQNRVIAAQEWESAIRETYATMNKYKTYQATVNTAYGSLVLEAIPIATSQNCKM
;
A
#
# COMPACT_ATOMS: atom_id res chain seq x y z
N MET A 1 38.29 17.04 22.54
CA MET A 1 37.51 16.81 21.30
C MET A 1 36.55 15.67 21.55
N LYS A 2 35.24 15.93 21.61
CA LYS A 2 34.21 14.88 21.74
C LYS A 2 33.61 14.65 20.35
N SER A 3 34.02 13.56 19.70
CA SER A 3 33.38 13.11 18.45
C SER A 3 32.02 12.51 18.79
N PHE A 4 30.95 13.20 18.40
CA PHE A 4 29.61 12.63 18.35
C PHE A 4 29.54 11.70 17.14
N LEU A 5 29.51 10.38 17.37
CA LEU A 5 29.13 9.42 16.33
C LEU A 5 27.63 9.60 16.06
N ILE A 6 27.30 10.13 14.89
CA ILE A 6 25.95 10.10 14.34
C ILE A 6 25.70 8.64 13.89
N PHE A 7 24.99 7.88 14.73
CA PHE A 7 24.40 6.62 14.31
C PHE A 7 23.30 6.94 13.30
N PHE A 8 23.59 6.74 12.02
CA PHE A 8 22.58 6.65 10.98
C PHE A 8 21.72 5.41 11.29
N LEU A 9 20.58 5.63 11.97
CA LEU A 9 19.49 4.67 11.99
C LEU A 9 18.90 4.62 10.58
N SER A 10 19.50 3.80 9.72
CA SER A 10 18.85 3.37 8.48
C SER A 10 17.54 2.70 8.86
N ILE A 11 16.45 3.41 8.60
CA ILE A 11 15.09 2.89 8.71
C ILE A 11 14.98 1.82 7.62
N CYS A 12 15.21 0.56 7.97
CA CYS A 12 14.95 -0.56 7.08
C CYS A 12 13.43 -0.61 6.82
N ASN A 13 13.00 0.00 5.72
CA ASN A 13 11.76 -0.37 5.06
C ASN A 13 11.95 -1.80 4.53
N ALA A 14 11.72 -2.79 5.38
CA ALA A 14 11.83 -4.18 4.97
C ALA A 14 10.69 -4.50 4.01
N GLU A 15 11.01 -4.60 2.72
CA GLU A 15 10.13 -5.22 1.74
C GLU A 15 9.81 -6.66 2.16
N LEU A 16 8.55 -7.05 2.04
CA LEU A 16 8.12 -8.39 2.42
C LEU A 16 8.59 -9.40 1.39
N THR A 17 8.92 -10.61 1.85
CA THR A 17 9.10 -11.75 0.96
C THR A 17 7.73 -12.35 0.66
N CYS A 18 7.39 -12.45 -0.62
CA CYS A 18 6.15 -13.03 -1.12
C CYS A 18 6.40 -14.24 -2.01
N GLY A 19 5.40 -15.10 -2.11
CA GLY A 19 5.36 -16.16 -3.11
C GLY A 19 5.27 -15.63 -4.55
N ASN A 20 5.18 -16.56 -5.50
CA ASN A 20 5.14 -16.22 -6.92
C ASN A 20 3.78 -15.62 -7.33
N ASN A 21 3.76 -14.32 -7.65
CA ASN A 21 2.58 -13.60 -8.14
C ASN A 21 2.52 -13.49 -9.68
N SER A 22 3.14 -14.39 -10.45
CA SER A 22 3.14 -14.30 -11.93
C SER A 22 1.76 -14.44 -12.57
N SER A 23 0.86 -15.24 -11.99
CA SER A 23 -0.44 -15.57 -12.58
C SER A 23 -1.65 -15.25 -11.71
N SER A 24 -1.45 -15.02 -10.40
CA SER A 24 -2.54 -14.84 -9.43
C SER A 24 -2.07 -14.10 -8.19
N TRP A 25 -2.98 -13.94 -7.24
CA TRP A 25 -2.66 -13.44 -5.90
C TRP A 25 -1.65 -14.35 -5.19
N SER A 26 -0.72 -13.73 -4.49
CA SER A 26 0.25 -14.44 -3.65
C SER A 26 0.32 -13.82 -2.27
N SER A 27 0.36 -14.67 -1.25
CA SER A 27 0.65 -14.26 0.12
C SER A 27 2.10 -13.81 0.24
N CYS A 28 2.30 -12.81 1.10
CA CYS A 28 3.58 -12.42 1.65
C CYS A 28 3.77 -13.00 3.06
N GLY A 29 4.96 -12.81 3.62
CA GLY A 29 5.24 -13.12 5.02
C GLY A 29 4.31 -12.38 5.99
N TRP A 30 4.20 -12.91 7.21
CA TRP A 30 3.48 -12.26 8.30
C TRP A 30 4.40 -11.25 8.99
N CYS A 31 3.88 -10.07 9.26
CA CYS A 31 4.54 -9.01 10.00
C CYS A 31 3.68 -8.55 11.17
N LYS A 32 4.22 -7.67 12.00
CA LYS A 32 3.51 -7.12 13.16
C LYS A 32 3.29 -5.63 13.01
N VAL A 33 2.11 -5.20 13.37
CA VAL A 33 1.79 -3.80 13.60
C VAL A 33 1.34 -3.66 15.04
N LYS A 34 2.08 -2.87 15.81
CA LYS A 34 1.91 -2.74 17.26
C LYS A 34 1.91 -4.12 17.95
N ASP A 35 0.76 -4.59 18.41
CA ASP A 35 0.57 -5.78 19.24
C ASP A 35 -0.14 -6.95 18.52
N TYR A 36 -0.30 -6.88 17.20
CA TYR A 36 -0.93 -7.96 16.42
C TYR A 36 -0.30 -8.14 15.05
N ASP A 37 -0.58 -9.31 14.46
CA ASP A 37 -0.06 -9.69 13.17
C ASP A 37 -0.91 -9.12 12.03
N TYR A 38 -0.24 -8.84 10.91
CA TYR A 38 -0.87 -8.56 9.65
C TYR A 38 -0.22 -9.38 8.54
N ASN A 39 -0.98 -9.62 7.48
CA ASN A 39 -0.55 -10.35 6.30
C ASN A 39 -0.90 -9.59 5.03
N VAL A 40 0.09 -9.50 4.14
CA VAL A 40 -0.06 -8.84 2.84
C VAL A 40 -0.29 -9.89 1.76
N TRP A 41 -1.25 -9.62 0.87
CA TRP A 41 -1.35 -10.33 -0.40
C TRP A 41 -1.11 -9.36 -1.54
N ILE A 42 -0.26 -9.76 -2.48
CA ILE A 42 0.01 -9.00 -3.70
C ILE A 42 -0.73 -9.65 -4.87
N ASN A 43 -1.34 -8.83 -5.73
CA ASN A 43 -1.99 -9.33 -6.94
C ASN A 43 -0.95 -9.72 -8.00
N LYS A 44 -1.42 -10.33 -9.09
CA LYS A 44 -0.69 -10.68 -10.28
C LYS A 44 0.26 -9.56 -10.72
N SER A 45 1.50 -9.93 -11.02
CA SER A 45 2.50 -9.03 -11.56
C SER A 45 2.08 -8.46 -12.91
N SER A 46 2.30 -7.17 -13.14
CA SER A 46 1.98 -6.46 -14.39
C SER A 46 2.93 -6.78 -15.55
N SER A 47 3.82 -7.78 -15.40
CA SER A 47 4.83 -8.21 -16.38
C SER A 47 5.91 -7.14 -16.69
N GLU A 48 6.48 -7.14 -17.89
CA GLU A 48 7.66 -6.32 -18.26
C GLU A 48 7.40 -4.81 -18.25
N ILE A 49 6.14 -4.39 -18.41
CA ILE A 49 5.73 -2.98 -18.45
C ILE A 49 5.23 -2.54 -17.07
N PHE A 50 6.14 -2.53 -16.09
CA PHE A 50 5.86 -1.98 -14.76
C PHE A 50 6.38 -0.54 -14.67
N THR A 51 5.48 0.42 -14.60
CA THR A 51 5.76 1.77 -14.12
C THR A 51 5.80 1.76 -12.59
N GLN A 52 6.90 2.23 -12.02
CA GLN A 52 7.04 2.37 -10.57
C GLN A 52 5.92 3.24 -9.99
N ILE A 53 5.33 2.77 -8.90
CA ILE A 53 4.28 3.49 -8.19
C ILE A 53 4.92 4.72 -7.54
N PRO A 54 4.42 5.94 -7.80
CA PRO A 54 5.00 7.15 -7.22
C PRO A 54 4.72 7.26 -5.72
N GLN A 55 5.62 7.92 -4.99
CA GLN A 55 5.55 8.04 -3.53
C GLN A 55 4.28 8.72 -3.03
N ASP A 56 3.70 9.64 -3.81
CA ASP A 56 2.48 10.36 -3.43
C ASP A 56 1.24 9.46 -3.33
N VAL A 57 1.29 8.25 -3.89
CA VAL A 57 0.31 7.18 -3.66
C VAL A 57 0.35 6.68 -2.22
N CYS A 58 1.57 6.38 -1.74
CA CYS A 58 1.78 5.90 -0.39
C CYS A 58 1.33 6.96 0.62
N ASP A 59 1.67 8.22 0.36
CA ASP A 59 1.25 9.35 1.18
C ASP A 59 -0.28 9.52 1.16
N PHE A 60 -0.93 9.33 0.00
CA PHE A 60 -2.39 9.29 -0.11
C PHE A 60 -2.98 8.18 0.77
N TRP A 61 -2.52 6.94 0.65
CA TRP A 61 -3.02 5.82 1.46
C TRP A 61 -2.89 6.07 2.96
N ILE A 62 -1.74 6.57 3.41
CA ILE A 62 -1.49 6.90 4.83
C ILE A 62 -2.44 8.00 5.29
N SER A 63 -2.61 9.07 4.50
CA SER A 63 -3.53 10.16 4.82
C SER A 63 -5.00 9.72 4.91
N LYS A 64 -5.36 8.65 4.18
CA LYS A 64 -6.71 8.10 4.10
C LYS A 64 -6.97 6.95 5.07
N GLN A 65 -5.95 6.48 5.80
CA GLN A 65 -6.12 5.53 6.90
C GLN A 65 -6.61 6.26 8.16
N VAL A 66 -7.89 6.62 8.14
CA VAL A 66 -8.61 7.18 9.28
C VAL A 66 -8.93 6.08 10.30
N GLY A 67 -9.09 6.46 11.57
CA GLY A 67 -9.40 5.51 12.65
C GLY A 67 -10.77 4.84 12.49
N SER A 68 -10.92 3.64 13.07
CA SER A 68 -12.15 2.83 12.92
C SER A 68 -13.40 3.50 13.51
N LYS A 69 -13.22 4.46 14.43
CA LYS A 69 -14.29 5.30 15.01
C LYS A 69 -14.88 6.32 14.04
N SER A 70 -14.25 6.59 12.90
CA SER A 70 -14.80 7.46 11.87
C SER A 70 -16.00 6.85 11.15
N TYR A 71 -16.29 5.57 11.38
CA TYR A 71 -17.35 4.83 10.71
C TYR A 71 -18.36 4.25 11.71
N VAL A 72 -19.64 4.32 11.37
CA VAL A 72 -20.73 3.81 12.21
C VAL A 72 -20.95 2.30 12.01
N ASN A 73 -20.46 1.73 10.91
CA ASN A 73 -20.64 0.32 10.56
C ASN A 73 -19.36 -0.32 9.99
N THR A 74 -19.39 -1.65 9.88
CA THR A 74 -18.29 -2.50 9.42
C THR A 74 -18.25 -2.75 7.92
N LEU A 75 -19.07 -2.03 7.14
CA LEU A 75 -19.07 -2.13 5.69
C LEU A 75 -17.78 -1.56 5.10
N VAL A 76 -17.69 -1.67 3.78
CA VAL A 76 -16.54 -1.24 3.00
C VAL A 76 -16.58 0.28 2.79
N HIS A 77 -15.46 0.95 3.05
CA HIS A 77 -15.30 2.40 2.94
C HIS A 77 -14.19 2.76 1.93
N PRO A 78 -14.55 3.06 0.67
CA PRO A 78 -13.57 3.40 -0.37
C PRO A 78 -13.23 4.90 -0.39
N ASP A 79 -11.96 5.21 -0.62
CA ASP A 79 -11.48 6.52 -1.08
C ASP A 79 -10.69 6.33 -2.38
N TYR A 80 -10.95 7.17 -3.37
CA TYR A 80 -10.22 7.16 -4.63
C TYR A 80 -9.82 8.59 -5.04
N MET A 81 -8.74 8.68 -5.80
CA MET A 81 -8.27 9.92 -6.42
C MET A 81 -7.71 9.59 -7.80
N ILE A 82 -8.09 10.37 -8.82
CA ILE A 82 -7.42 10.36 -10.12
C ILE A 82 -6.50 11.57 -10.15
N LYS A 83 -5.21 11.35 -10.39
CA LYS A 83 -4.22 12.43 -10.38
C LYS A 83 -3.17 12.21 -11.47
N LYS A 84 -2.82 13.29 -12.15
CA LYS A 84 -1.65 13.32 -13.03
C LYS A 84 -0.37 13.35 -12.20
N CYS A 85 0.47 12.33 -12.35
CA CYS A 85 1.80 12.31 -11.75
C CYS A 85 2.72 13.18 -12.60
N THR A 86 3.17 14.31 -12.06
CA THR A 86 4.04 15.26 -12.79
C THR A 86 5.41 14.67 -13.13
N TYR A 87 5.89 13.70 -12.35
CA TYR A 87 7.17 13.04 -12.58
C TYR A 87 7.14 12.07 -13.76
N THR A 88 6.07 11.27 -13.87
CA THR A 88 5.93 10.27 -14.94
C THR A 88 5.12 10.77 -16.14
N ASN A 89 4.44 11.92 -16.00
CA ASN A 89 3.45 12.44 -16.95
C ASN A 89 2.33 11.43 -17.28
N ILE A 90 2.09 10.47 -16.37
CA ILE A 90 1.05 9.46 -16.44
C ILE A 90 -0.07 9.85 -15.48
N ASP A 91 -1.32 9.66 -15.90
CA ASP A 91 -2.47 9.77 -15.01
C ASP A 91 -2.58 8.48 -14.19
N TRP A 92 -2.91 8.58 -12.91
CA TRP A 92 -3.01 7.43 -12.04
C TRP A 92 -4.34 7.42 -11.30
N VAL A 93 -4.86 6.22 -11.05
CA VAL A 93 -5.93 5.97 -10.06
C VAL A 93 -5.28 5.48 -8.77
N TYR A 94 -5.43 6.27 -7.71
CA TYR A 94 -5.05 5.87 -6.37
C TYR A 94 -6.33 5.44 -5.64
N GLY A 95 -6.33 4.25 -5.07
CA GLY A 95 -7.48 3.70 -4.34
C GLY A 95 -7.05 3.13 -2.99
N ILE A 96 -7.85 3.40 -1.96
CA ILE A 96 -7.78 2.70 -0.68
C ILE A 96 -9.17 2.35 -0.23
N THR A 97 -9.40 1.07 -0.06
CA THR A 97 -10.64 0.53 0.48
C THR A 97 -10.39 0.03 1.89
N LYS A 98 -11.17 0.50 2.85
CA LYS A 98 -11.04 0.12 4.27
C LYS A 98 -12.23 -0.73 4.69
N GLN A 99 -11.97 -1.80 5.42
CA GLN A 99 -13.01 -2.56 6.11
C GLN A 99 -12.55 -2.80 7.54
N TYR A 100 -13.23 -2.18 8.51
CA TYR A 100 -12.97 -2.40 9.93
C TYR A 100 -14.04 -3.31 10.51
N ASN A 101 -13.64 -4.33 11.27
CA ASN A 101 -14.62 -5.19 11.96
C ASN A 101 -15.04 -4.65 13.34
N GLN A 102 -14.38 -3.59 13.82
CA GLN A 102 -14.66 -2.91 15.09
C GLN A 102 -14.51 -3.79 16.36
N ASN A 103 -13.91 -4.98 16.25
CA ASN A 103 -13.55 -5.80 17.43
C ASN A 103 -12.51 -5.09 18.32
N ARG A 104 -11.79 -4.11 17.75
CA ARG A 104 -10.89 -3.19 18.44
C ARG A 104 -10.93 -1.82 17.77
N VAL A 105 -10.71 -0.78 18.55
CA VAL A 105 -10.44 0.57 18.03
C VAL A 105 -9.07 0.60 17.37
N ILE A 106 -9.06 0.87 16.06
CA ILE A 106 -7.84 1.13 15.29
C ILE A 106 -7.66 2.64 15.24
N ALA A 107 -6.51 3.13 15.70
CA ALA A 107 -6.20 4.56 15.62
C ALA A 107 -5.95 4.99 14.16
N ALA A 108 -6.09 6.29 13.90
CA ALA A 108 -5.64 6.84 12.62
C ALA A 108 -4.13 6.60 12.48
N GLN A 109 -3.69 6.27 11.27
CA GLN A 109 -2.29 5.93 10.93
C GLN A 109 -1.69 4.75 11.70
N GLU A 110 -2.47 3.97 12.48
CA GLU A 110 -1.96 2.77 13.16
C GLU A 110 -1.39 1.75 12.17
N TRP A 111 -1.90 1.72 10.93
CA TRP A 111 -1.43 0.84 9.86
C TRP A 111 -0.40 1.50 8.93
N GLU A 112 0.17 2.65 9.29
CA GLU A 112 1.13 3.36 8.44
C GLU A 112 2.33 2.49 8.05
N SER A 113 2.96 1.80 9.01
CA SER A 113 4.12 0.94 8.71
C SER A 113 3.74 -0.18 7.73
N ALA A 114 2.59 -0.83 7.95
CA ALA A 114 2.09 -1.86 7.06
C ALA A 114 1.80 -1.33 5.64
N ILE A 115 1.28 -0.10 5.52
CA ILE A 115 1.08 0.57 4.22
C ILE A 115 2.43 0.82 3.54
N ARG A 116 3.44 1.33 4.26
CA ARG A 116 4.77 1.61 3.70
C ARG A 116 5.48 0.33 3.24
N GLU A 117 5.43 -0.72 4.05
CA GLU A 117 5.97 -2.04 3.70
C GLU A 117 5.25 -2.64 2.48
N THR A 118 3.91 -2.50 2.44
CA THR A 118 3.11 -2.96 1.29
C THR A 118 3.46 -2.18 0.02
N TYR A 119 3.63 -0.86 0.10
CA TYR A 119 4.07 -0.03 -1.02
C TYR A 119 5.44 -0.46 -1.58
N ALA A 120 6.43 -0.70 -0.70
CA ALA A 120 7.73 -1.20 -1.13
C ALA A 120 7.61 -2.59 -1.79
N THR A 121 6.80 -3.47 -1.19
CA THR A 121 6.53 -4.82 -1.69
C THR A 121 5.84 -4.79 -3.06
N MET A 122 4.83 -3.95 -3.26
CA MET A 122 4.14 -3.79 -4.54
C MET A 122 5.09 -3.38 -5.66
N ASN A 123 6.02 -2.46 -5.39
CA ASN A 123 7.04 -2.05 -6.35
C ASN A 123 8.04 -3.17 -6.67
N LYS A 124 8.50 -3.91 -5.66
CA LYS A 124 9.41 -5.06 -5.85
C LYS A 124 8.78 -6.15 -6.69
N TYR A 125 7.53 -6.52 -6.40
CA TYR A 125 6.81 -7.60 -7.08
C TYR A 125 6.00 -7.12 -8.29
N LYS A 126 6.21 -5.86 -8.70
CA LYS A 126 5.64 -5.26 -9.91
C LYS A 126 4.12 -5.44 -9.99
N THR A 127 3.41 -5.04 -8.95
CA THR A 127 1.94 -5.14 -8.89
C THR A 127 1.32 -3.80 -8.53
N TYR A 128 0.07 -3.59 -8.95
CA TYR A 128 -0.70 -2.36 -8.73
C TYR A 128 -1.83 -2.52 -7.72
N GLN A 129 -2.01 -3.72 -7.19
CA GLN A 129 -3.01 -3.99 -6.16
C GLN A 129 -2.44 -4.93 -5.10
N ALA A 130 -2.75 -4.61 -3.84
CA ALA A 130 -2.44 -5.46 -2.69
C ALA A 130 -3.54 -5.37 -1.64
N THR A 131 -3.56 -6.32 -0.73
CA THR A 131 -4.38 -6.26 0.49
C THR A 131 -3.50 -6.32 1.72
N VAL A 132 -3.89 -5.61 2.77
CA VAL A 132 -3.33 -5.72 4.12
C VAL A 132 -4.42 -6.29 5.00
N ASN A 133 -4.20 -7.46 5.59
CA ASN A 133 -5.21 -8.18 6.35
C ASN A 133 -4.77 -8.36 7.80
N THR A 134 -5.68 -8.12 8.73
CA THR A 134 -5.44 -8.22 10.17
C THR A 134 -6.62 -8.92 10.83
N ALA A 135 -6.48 -9.27 12.11
CA ALA A 135 -7.61 -9.74 12.91
C ALA A 135 -8.71 -8.68 13.13
N TYR A 136 -8.45 -7.40 12.83
CA TYR A 136 -9.32 -6.26 13.13
C TYR A 136 -9.90 -5.56 11.89
N GLY A 137 -9.58 -6.07 10.71
CA GLY A 137 -10.02 -5.51 9.44
C GLY A 137 -8.99 -5.69 8.32
N SER A 138 -9.27 -5.07 7.19
CA SER A 138 -8.43 -5.11 6.01
C SER A 138 -8.36 -3.77 5.27
N LEU A 139 -7.29 -3.61 4.50
CA LEU A 139 -7.15 -2.60 3.46
C LEU A 139 -7.02 -3.28 2.11
N VAL A 140 -7.61 -2.69 1.07
CA VAL A 140 -7.21 -2.91 -0.31
C VAL A 140 -6.53 -1.64 -0.80
N LEU A 141 -5.32 -1.77 -1.33
CA LEU A 141 -4.49 -0.68 -1.83
C LEU A 141 -4.35 -0.82 -3.34
N GLU A 142 -4.65 0.25 -4.08
CA GLU A 142 -4.67 0.29 -5.54
C GLU A 142 -3.92 1.50 -6.07
N ALA A 143 -3.06 1.28 -7.06
CA ALA A 143 -2.27 2.32 -7.70
C ALA A 143 -2.12 1.98 -9.18
N ILE A 144 -3.13 2.31 -9.99
CA ILE A 144 -3.20 1.84 -11.37
C ILE A 144 -2.82 3.00 -12.30
N PRO A 145 -1.77 2.86 -13.14
CA PRO A 145 -1.47 3.85 -14.16
C PRO A 145 -2.54 3.80 -15.25
N ILE A 146 -3.19 4.93 -15.51
CA ILE A 146 -3.99 5.17 -16.71
C ILE A 146 -3.02 5.66 -17.78
N ALA A 147 -2.70 4.81 -18.74
CA ALA A 147 -1.94 5.25 -19.89
C ALA A 147 -2.76 6.32 -20.64
N THR A 148 -2.38 7.59 -20.53
CA THR A 148 -2.65 8.56 -21.60
C THR A 148 -1.70 8.22 -22.74
N SER A 149 -2.04 7.18 -23.49
CA SER A 149 -1.77 7.07 -24.92
C SER A 149 -0.54 7.87 -25.42
N GLN A 150 0.63 7.24 -25.52
CA GLN A 150 1.46 7.54 -26.69
C GLN A 150 1.00 6.75 -27.92
N ASN A 151 0.06 5.80 -27.78
CA ASN A 151 -0.44 4.92 -28.83
C ASN A 151 -1.93 4.52 -28.75
N CYS A 152 -2.83 5.30 -28.12
CA CYS A 152 -4.26 5.17 -28.48
C CYS A 152 -4.48 5.84 -29.84
N LYS A 153 -3.90 5.24 -30.88
CA LYS A 153 -4.52 5.31 -32.20
C LYS A 153 -5.76 4.43 -32.10
N MET A 154 -6.93 5.07 -32.07
CA MET A 154 -8.15 4.43 -32.55
C MET A 154 -7.94 3.93 -33.98
#